data_AF-A0A8S3D9A6-F1
#
_entry.id   AF-A0A8S3D9A6-F1
#
_cell.length_a   1.000
_cell.length_b   1.000
_cell.length_c   1.000
_cell.angle_alpha   90.00
_cell.angle_beta   90.00
_cell.angle_gamma   90.00
#
_symmetry.space_group_name_H-M   'P 1'
#
loop_
_entity.id
_entity.type
_entity.pdbx_description
1 polymer ?
#
loop_
_entity_poly.entity_id
_entity_poly.type
_entity_poly.pdbx_seq_one_letter_code
_entity_poly.pdbx_strand_id
1 'polypeptide(L)'
;MLNNLSPKTNLSTSVNTDIPPLTQLESWHVLRIIDFYSVLIFVASTLLNGSLLFTLVRNRRLRRLSTNILLGGLLFADFIGSCFEVPLLALSLIHCRWIFNNIGCAFEGSVISYFIGCSNIYIFCLISID
;
A
#
# COMPACT_ATOMS: atom_id res chain seq x y z
N MET A 1 63.74 8.91 -10.60
CA MET A 1 62.49 9.43 -11.19
C MET A 1 61.42 8.38 -10.96
N LEU A 2 60.73 8.41 -9.81
CA LEU A 2 59.48 9.16 -9.57
C LEU A 2 58.41 8.83 -10.63
N ASN A 3 57.19 8.41 -10.32
CA ASN A 3 56.59 7.86 -9.11
C ASN A 3 55.27 7.25 -9.57
N ASN A 4 54.88 6.13 -8.95
CA ASN A 4 53.51 5.64 -8.96
C ASN A 4 52.59 6.73 -8.43
N LEU A 5 51.60 7.17 -9.20
CA LEU A 5 50.50 7.98 -8.70
C LEU A 5 49.23 7.76 -9.55
N SER A 6 48.42 6.79 -9.15
CA SER A 6 46.97 6.98 -9.19
C SER A 6 46.37 6.29 -7.97
N PRO A 7 45.54 7.00 -7.19
CA PRO A 7 45.34 6.70 -5.78
C PRO A 7 44.42 5.49 -5.60
N LYS A 8 44.88 4.53 -4.80
CA LYS A 8 43.98 3.70 -4.01
C LYS A 8 43.30 4.65 -3.02
N THR A 9 42.11 5.13 -3.38
CA THR A 9 41.19 5.70 -2.40
C THR A 9 40.74 4.56 -1.50
N ASN A 10 41.58 4.25 -0.51
CA ASN A 10 41.14 3.69 0.75
C ASN A 10 40.26 4.76 1.40
N LEU A 11 39.05 4.92 0.88
CA LEU A 11 37.99 5.55 1.63
C LEU A 11 37.48 4.47 2.58
N SER A 12 38.26 4.26 3.63
CA SER A 12 37.76 3.79 4.91
C SER A 12 36.77 4.85 5.40
N THR A 13 35.59 4.94 4.79
CA THR A 13 34.42 5.36 5.53
C THR A 13 34.19 4.26 6.54
N SER A 14 34.82 4.40 7.70
CA SER A 14 34.23 3.95 8.94
C SER A 14 32.86 4.62 9.02
N VAL A 15 31.87 4.01 8.37
CA VAL A 15 30.48 4.16 8.80
C VAL A 15 30.52 3.58 10.20
N ASN A 16 30.65 4.46 11.19
CA ASN A 16 30.43 4.13 12.57
C ASN A 16 29.04 3.50 12.63
N THR A 17 28.99 2.17 12.67
CA THR A 17 27.78 1.39 12.91
C THR A 17 27.44 1.42 14.39
N ASP A 18 27.51 2.59 15.01
CA ASP A 18 27.01 2.84 16.35
C ASP A 18 25.62 3.45 16.22
N ILE A 19 24.72 2.70 15.59
CA ILE A 19 23.29 2.91 15.76
C ILE A 19 22.98 2.29 17.13
N PRO A 20 22.56 3.07 18.15
CA PRO A 20 22.34 2.52 19.48
C PRO A 20 21.26 1.42 19.44
N PRO A 21 21.41 0.35 20.24
CA PRO A 21 20.52 -0.83 20.24
C PRO A 21 19.07 -0.52 20.65
N LEU A 22 18.79 0.71 21.11
CA LEU A 22 17.46 1.17 21.49
C LEU A 22 16.51 1.33 20.27
N THR A 23 17.04 1.50 19.06
CA THR A 23 16.26 1.67 17.82
C THR A 23 15.71 0.35 17.27
N GLN A 24 16.38 -0.78 17.54
CA GLN A 24 15.95 -2.08 17.02
C GLN A 24 14.76 -2.68 17.80
N LEU A 25 14.67 -2.43 19.11
CA LEU A 25 13.56 -2.93 19.93
C LEU A 25 12.26 -2.14 19.69
N GLU A 26 12.33 -0.82 19.53
CA GLU A 26 11.17 -0.01 19.11
C GLU A 26 10.61 -0.46 17.76
N SER A 27 11.49 -0.83 16.82
CA SER A 27 11.09 -1.25 15.48
C SER A 27 10.18 -2.49 15.49
N TRP A 28 10.43 -3.47 16.36
CA TRP A 28 9.61 -4.69 16.42
C TRP A 28 8.20 -4.45 16.96
N HIS A 29 8.06 -3.53 17.92
CA HIS A 29 6.74 -3.14 18.44
C HIS A 29 5.96 -2.34 17.40
N VAL A 30 6.61 -1.39 16.73
CA VAL A 30 5.99 -0.61 15.65
C VAL A 30 5.53 -1.49 14.50
N LEU A 31 6.36 -2.44 14.04
CA LEU A 31 6.00 -3.37 12.96
C LEU A 31 4.78 -4.23 13.33
N ARG A 32 4.71 -4.75 14.57
CA ARG A 32 3.53 -5.52 15.04
C ARG A 32 2.27 -4.68 15.13
N ILE A 33 2.40 -3.42 15.54
CA ILE A 33 1.26 -2.49 15.60
C ILE A 33 0.75 -2.20 14.19
N ILE A 34 1.63 -1.92 13.23
CA ILE A 34 1.26 -1.68 11.83
C ILE A 34 0.60 -2.92 11.22
N ASP A 35 1.14 -4.11 11.44
CA ASP A 35 0.56 -5.38 10.96
C ASP A 35 -0.84 -5.61 11.55
N PHE A 36 -1.03 -5.39 12.85
CA PHE A 36 -2.33 -5.48 13.51
C PHE A 36 -3.36 -4.52 12.89
N TYR A 37 -2.98 -3.25 12.67
CA TYR A 37 -3.86 -2.28 12.01
C TYR A 37 -4.12 -2.64 10.55
N SER A 38 -3.15 -3.21 9.85
CA SER A 38 -3.32 -3.66 8.46
C SER A 38 -4.38 -4.76 8.37
N VAL A 39 -4.35 -5.75 9.28
CA VAL A 39 -5.39 -6.79 9.36
C VAL A 39 -6.76 -6.18 9.72
N LEU A 40 -6.80 -5.23 10.64
CA LEU A 40 -8.05 -4.55 11.01
C LEU A 40 -8.64 -3.77 9.82
N ILE A 41 -7.81 -3.02 9.10
CA ILE A 41 -8.19 -2.28 7.89
C ILE A 41 -8.65 -3.25 6.81
N PHE A 42 -7.95 -4.37 6.61
CA PHE A 42 -8.36 -5.40 5.67
C PHE A 42 -9.78 -5.89 5.95
N VAL A 43 -10.07 -6.29 7.18
CA VAL A 43 -11.41 -6.80 7.57
C VAL A 43 -12.46 -5.70 7.45
N ALA A 44 -12.21 -4.52 8.02
CA ALA A 44 -13.15 -3.42 8.03
C ALA A 44 -13.46 -2.95 6.62
N SER A 45 -12.44 -2.71 5.80
CA SER A 45 -12.58 -2.22 4.44
C SER A 45 -13.31 -3.23 3.54
N THR A 46 -12.94 -4.51 3.62
CA THR A 46 -13.59 -5.58 2.84
C THR A 46 -15.07 -5.70 3.20
N LEU A 47 -15.42 -5.67 4.50
CA LEU A 47 -16.81 -5.79 4.96
C LEU A 47 -17.63 -4.54 4.64
N LEU A 48 -17.12 -3.34 4.92
CA LEU A 48 -17.84 -2.10 4.72
C LEU A 48 -18.01 -1.79 3.23
N ASN A 49 -16.93 -1.84 2.44
CA ASN A 49 -17.01 -1.58 1.00
C ASN A 49 -17.80 -2.67 0.29
N GLY A 50 -17.60 -3.95 0.65
CA GLY A 50 -18.34 -5.06 0.08
C GLY A 50 -19.85 -5.02 0.40
N SER A 51 -20.23 -4.72 1.65
CA SER A 51 -21.64 -4.63 2.05
C SER A 51 -22.36 -3.45 1.42
N LEU A 52 -21.69 -2.29 1.30
CA LEU A 52 -22.26 -1.12 0.67
C LEU A 52 -22.39 -1.32 -0.84
N LEU A 53 -21.37 -1.90 -1.48
CA LEU A 53 -21.42 -2.29 -2.89
C LEU A 53 -22.58 -3.27 -3.15
N PHE A 54 -22.72 -4.30 -2.31
CA PHE A 54 -23.85 -5.24 -2.40
C PHE A 54 -25.21 -4.54 -2.28
N THR A 55 -25.32 -3.59 -1.36
CA THR A 55 -26.54 -2.81 -1.15
C THR A 55 -26.88 -1.96 -2.38
N LEU A 56 -25.88 -1.31 -2.99
CA LEU A 56 -26.05 -0.53 -4.22
C LEU A 56 -26.43 -1.40 -5.42
N VAL A 57 -25.80 -2.57 -5.57
CA VAL A 57 -26.10 -3.53 -6.66
C VAL A 57 -27.52 -4.08 -6.52
N ARG A 58 -27.94 -4.42 -5.30
CA ARG A 58 -29.28 -4.97 -5.02
C ARG A 58 -30.38 -3.93 -5.20
N ASN A 59 -30.17 -2.70 -4.76
CA ASN A 59 -31.19 -1.65 -4.76
C ASN A 59 -31.16 -0.81 -6.04
N ARG A 60 -31.93 -1.24 -7.05
CA ARG A 60 -32.03 -0.51 -8.33
C ARG A 60 -32.52 0.94 -8.20
N ARG A 61 -33.27 1.26 -7.14
CA ARG A 61 -33.74 2.63 -6.85
C ARG A 61 -32.59 3.57 -6.47
N LEU A 62 -31.60 3.08 -5.73
CA LEU A 62 -30.45 3.88 -5.30
C LEU A 62 -29.54 4.23 -6.50
N ARG A 63 -29.41 3.31 -7.46
CA ARG A 63 -28.60 3.52 -8.68
C ARG A 63 -29.13 4.58 -9.65
N ARG A 64 -30.28 5.22 -9.37
CA ARG A 64 -30.79 6.30 -10.23
C ARG A 64 -30.03 7.62 -10.04
N LEU A 65 -29.40 7.81 -8.88
CA LEU A 65 -28.56 8.97 -8.62
C LEU A 65 -27.17 8.72 -9.24
N SER A 66 -26.67 9.68 -10.03
CA SER A 66 -25.35 9.64 -10.66
C SER A 66 -24.24 9.42 -9.62
N THR A 67 -24.32 10.13 -8.49
CA THR A 67 -23.41 9.97 -7.34
C THR A 67 -23.29 8.53 -6.87
N ASN A 68 -24.41 7.79 -6.82
CA ASN A 68 -24.40 6.40 -6.32
C ASN A 68 -23.77 5.42 -7.31
N ILE A 69 -23.73 5.76 -8.60
CA ILE A 69 -23.00 4.97 -9.61
C ILE A 69 -21.50 5.21 -9.44
N LEU A 70 -21.09 6.47 -9.24
CA LEU A 70 -19.69 6.83 -8.92
C LEU A 70 -19.24 6.15 -7.62
N LEU A 71 -20.09 6.20 -6.59
CA LEU A 71 -19.85 5.51 -5.32
C LEU A 71 -19.70 4.00 -5.51
N GLY A 72 -20.50 3.39 -6.38
CA GLY A 72 -20.35 1.98 -6.72
C GLY A 72 -18.97 1.65 -7.32
N GLY A 73 -18.45 2.51 -8.21
CA GLY A 73 -17.10 2.39 -8.77
C GLY A 73 -16.02 2.56 -7.71
N LEU A 74 -16.18 3.54 -6.82
CA LEU A 74 -15.27 3.81 -5.70
C LEU A 74 -15.18 2.59 -4.77
N LEU A 75 -16.32 2.08 -4.31
CA LEU A 75 -16.37 0.94 -3.39
C LEU A 75 -15.81 -0.34 -4.02
N PHE A 76 -15.96 -0.50 -5.33
CA PHE A 76 -15.37 -1.62 -6.06
C PHE A 76 -13.85 -1.51 -6.13
N ALA A 77 -13.33 -0.33 -6.44
CA ALA A 77 -11.89 -0.04 -6.44
C ALA A 77 -11.27 -0.23 -5.05
N ASP A 78 -11.91 0.31 -4.01
CA ASP A 78 -11.48 0.14 -2.60
C ASP A 78 -11.53 -1.32 -2.15
N PHE A 79 -12.53 -2.09 -2.57
CA PHE A 79 -12.62 -3.51 -2.29
C PHE A 79 -11.47 -4.30 -2.93
N ILE A 80 -11.14 -4.01 -4.18
CA ILE A 80 -9.99 -4.63 -4.86
C ILE A 80 -8.68 -4.23 -4.18
N GLY A 81 -8.47 -2.94 -3.92
CA GLY A 81 -7.29 -2.45 -3.19
C GLY A 81 -7.14 -3.17 -1.85
N SER A 82 -8.24 -3.31 -1.10
CA SER A 82 -8.23 -4.04 0.17
C SER A 82 -7.88 -5.51 0.01
N CYS A 83 -8.35 -6.18 -1.05
CA CYS A 83 -8.06 -7.60 -1.29
C CYS A 83 -6.61 -7.89 -1.68
N PHE A 84 -5.91 -6.94 -2.29
CA PHE A 84 -4.56 -7.16 -2.82
C PHE A 84 -3.51 -6.30 -2.12
N GLU A 85 -3.69 -4.99 -2.03
CA GLU A 85 -2.74 -4.05 -1.43
C GLU A 85 -2.45 -4.39 0.02
N VAL A 86 -3.50 -4.56 0.83
CA VAL A 86 -3.35 -4.72 2.29
C VAL A 86 -2.70 -6.07 2.64
N PRO A 87 -3.09 -7.22 2.02
CA PRO A 87 -2.39 -8.49 2.25
C PRO A 87 -0.95 -8.51 1.75
N LEU A 88 -0.68 -7.91 0.58
CA LEU A 88 0.69 -7.84 0.04
C LEU A 88 1.59 -7.00 0.97
N LEU A 89 1.06 -5.89 1.49
CA LEU A 89 1.74 -5.04 2.47
C LEU A 89 1.99 -5.78 3.79
N ALA A 90 0.96 -6.42 4.35
CA ALA A 90 1.06 -7.18 5.60
C ALA A 90 2.11 -8.31 5.49
N LEU A 91 2.08 -9.07 4.39
CA LEU A 91 3.07 -10.13 4.15
C LEU A 91 4.49 -9.58 3.97
N SER A 92 4.64 -8.42 3.32
CA SER A 92 5.94 -7.74 3.21
C SER A 92 6.46 -7.27 4.58
N LEU A 93 5.57 -6.82 5.47
CA LEU A 93 5.91 -6.41 6.84
C LEU A 93 6.31 -7.60 7.72
N ILE A 94 5.57 -8.71 7.66
CA ILE A 94 5.86 -9.93 8.43
C ILE A 94 7.23 -10.52 8.06
N HIS A 95 7.56 -10.53 6.77
CA HIS A 95 8.83 -11.07 6.28
C HIS A 95 9.98 -10.06 6.28
N CYS A 96 9.70 -8.80 6.65
CA CYS A 96 10.61 -7.65 6.54
C CYS A 96 11.28 -7.54 5.15
N ARG A 97 10.62 -8.08 4.11
CA ARG A 97 11.10 -8.11 2.72
C ARG A 97 9.95 -8.38 1.76
N TRP A 98 10.12 -7.96 0.52
CA TRP A 98 9.21 -8.35 -0.56
C TRP A 98 9.43 -9.81 -0.98
N ILE A 99 8.39 -10.64 -0.89
CA ILE A 99 8.46 -12.08 -1.20
C ILE A 99 7.85 -12.46 -2.56
N PHE A 100 7.11 -11.56 -3.22
CA PHE A 100 6.33 -11.87 -4.43
C PHE A 100 7.12 -11.73 -5.75
N ASN A 101 8.45 -11.73 -5.67
CA ASN A 101 9.35 -11.56 -6.81
C ASN A 101 9.10 -10.25 -7.60
N ASN A 102 9.78 -10.08 -8.74
CA ASN A 102 9.67 -8.88 -9.56
C ASN A 102 8.27 -8.69 -10.19
N ILE A 103 7.61 -9.80 -10.55
CA ILE A 103 6.26 -9.75 -11.15
C ILE A 103 5.25 -9.21 -10.14
N GLY A 104 5.29 -9.68 -8.89
CA GLY A 104 4.41 -9.17 -7.84
C GLY A 104 4.67 -7.70 -7.56
N CYS A 105 5.93 -7.26 -7.55
CA CYS A 105 6.28 -5.86 -7.34
C CYS A 105 5.75 -4.96 -8.47
N ALA A 106 5.91 -5.40 -9.73
CA ALA A 106 5.36 -4.69 -10.88
C ALA A 106 3.82 -4.64 -10.86
N PHE A 107 3.17 -5.74 -10.47
CA PHE A 107 1.72 -5.81 -10.36
C PHE A 107 1.18 -4.89 -9.26
N GLU A 108 1.76 -4.95 -8.06
CA GLU A 108 1.37 -4.11 -6.93
C GLU A 108 1.56 -2.63 -7.29
N GLY A 109 2.77 -2.21 -7.65
CA GLY A 109 3.05 -0.80 -7.94
C GLY A 109 2.26 -0.25 -9.14
N SER A 110 2.11 -1.03 -10.21
CA SER A 110 1.44 -0.54 -11.43
C SER A 110 -0.08 -0.64 -11.30
N VAL A 111 -0.61 -1.85 -11.05
CA VAL A 111 -2.05 -2.10 -11.12
C VAL A 111 -2.74 -1.65 -9.85
N ILE A 112 -2.17 -1.98 -8.69
CA ILE A 112 -2.82 -1.68 -7.42
C ILE A 112 -2.54 -0.22 -7.04
N SER A 113 -1.29 0.16 -6.80
CA SER A 113 -0.99 1.48 -6.25
C SER A 113 -1.27 2.61 -7.27
N TYR A 114 -0.84 2.46 -8.53
CA TYR A 114 -1.03 3.51 -9.53
C TYR A 114 -2.45 3.51 -10.14
N PHE A 115 -2.90 2.42 -10.77
CA PHE A 115 -4.21 2.43 -11.46
C PHE A 115 -5.39 2.56 -10.49
N ILE A 116 -5.47 1.78 -9.41
CA ILE A 116 -6.58 1.88 -8.45
C ILE A 116 -6.50 3.19 -7.69
N GLY A 117 -5.31 3.59 -7.22
CA GLY A 117 -5.09 4.86 -6.53
C GLY A 117 -5.52 6.08 -7.35
N CYS A 118 -5.10 6.17 -8.61
CA CYS A 118 -5.52 7.26 -9.51
C CYS A 118 -7.02 7.21 -9.82
N SER A 119 -7.60 6.02 -9.98
CA SER A 119 -9.04 5.86 -10.22
C SER A 119 -9.85 6.39 -9.04
N ASN A 120 -9.44 6.09 -7.81
CA ASN A 120 -10.10 6.59 -6.60
C ASN A 120 -10.09 8.11 -6.53
N ILE A 121 -8.93 8.74 -6.74
CA ILE A 121 -8.81 10.21 -6.75
C ILE A 121 -9.71 10.82 -7.82
N TYR A 122 -9.74 10.22 -9.00
CA TYR A 122 -10.61 10.68 -10.09
C TYR A 122 -12.10 10.56 -9.74
N ILE A 123 -12.51 9.43 -9.16
CA ILE A 123 -13.90 9.22 -8.74
C ILE A 123 -14.29 10.19 -7.60
N PHE A 124 -13.41 10.44 -6.63
CA PHE A 124 -13.64 11.46 -5.60
C PHE A 124 -13.84 12.85 -6.21
N CYS A 125 -13.05 13.20 -7.23
CA CYS A 125 -13.21 14.47 -7.94
C CYS A 125 -14.57 14.54 -8.66
N LEU A 126 -14.98 13.47 -9.33
CA LEU A 126 -16.31 13.40 -9.97
C LEU A 126 -17.45 13.52 -8.96
N ILE A 127 -17.34 12.87 -7.81
CA ILE A 127 -18.34 12.96 -6.72
C ILE A 127 -18.42 14.40 -6.18
N SER A 128 -17.32 15.15 -6.16
CA SER A 128 -17.32 16.54 -5.72
C SER A 128 -17.96 17.50 -6.71
N ILE A 129 -18.06 17.12 -7.99
CA ILE A 129 -18.62 17.94 -9.07
C ILE A 129 -20.12 17.65 -9.25
N ASP A 130 -20.54 16.41 -8.99
CA ASP A 130 -21.94 15.96 -9.02
C ASP A 130 -22.77 16.56 -7.87
#